data_AF-A0A355CM37-F1
#
_entry.id   AF-A0A355CM37-F1
#
_cell.length_a   1.000
_cell.length_b   1.000
_cell.length_c   1.000
_cell.angle_alpha   90.00
_cell.angle_beta   90.00
_cell.angle_gamma   90.00
#
_symmetry.space_group_name_H-M   'P 1'
#
loop_
_entity.id
_entity.type
_entity.pdbx_description
1 polymer ?
#
loop_
_entity_poly.entity_id
_entity_poly.type
_entity_poly.pdbx_seq_one_letter_code
_entity_poly.pdbx_strand_id
1 'polypeptide(L)'
;MRLVKYIAIAIVNAFGVVIGIIWVAVPATLAQPSLNYQLQISQRQPEGETPQSLSELYKLRDRLKLELDQLAKTPDTPFFSEPWKQHIQRQKSQTLLQQLENVTIRIQIEERAKNNWDESAKLATQAVLIGRTAKADPASWEQSQYLWHLAINTLRQIPHGSFLANRAIDKTIEYQGNLTVATYELQIARSLQKTLEEQQQKKELQRQELEKKEQARQELERQEF
;
A
#
# COMPACT_ATOMS: atom_id res chain seq x y z
N MET A 1 24.64 -10.52 -14.78
CA MET A 1 24.25 -9.10 -14.91
C MET A 1 22.73 -9.02 -14.72
N ARG A 2 22.24 -8.31 -13.70
CA ARG A 2 20.79 -8.19 -13.43
C ARG A 2 20.18 -7.18 -14.40
N LEU A 3 19.24 -7.62 -15.24
CA LEU A 3 18.44 -6.77 -16.13
C LEU A 3 17.42 -5.99 -15.28
N VAL A 4 17.67 -4.70 -15.07
CA VAL A 4 16.71 -3.78 -14.47
C VAL A 4 15.66 -3.44 -15.53
N LYS A 5 14.39 -3.73 -15.25
CA LYS A 5 13.28 -3.35 -16.13
C LYS A 5 12.86 -1.92 -15.77
N TYR A 6 12.82 -1.06 -16.77
CA TYR A 6 12.36 0.32 -16.63
C TYR A 6 11.02 0.49 -17.34
N ILE A 7 10.13 1.27 -16.74
CA ILE A 7 8.85 1.65 -17.35
C ILE A 7 8.88 3.17 -17.54
N ALA A 8 8.51 3.61 -18.75
CA ALA A 8 8.35 5.02 -19.07
C ALA A 8 6.97 5.49 -18.63
N ILE A 9 6.92 6.52 -17.79
CA ILE A 9 5.67 7.17 -17.37
C ILE A 9 5.70 8.60 -17.91
N ALA A 10 4.68 8.94 -18.71
CA ALA A 10 4.48 10.29 -19.21
C ALA A 10 3.73 11.11 -18.16
N ILE A 11 4.30 12.24 -17.76
CA ILE A 11 3.63 13.22 -16.91
C ILE A 11 2.92 14.21 -17.83
N VAL A 12 1.59 14.29 -17.71
CA VAL A 12 0.73 15.12 -18.56
C VAL A 12 0.07 16.19 -17.70
N ASN A 13 0.08 17.45 -18.15
CA ASN A 13 -0.66 18.52 -17.47
C ASN A 13 -2.16 18.47 -17.79
N ALA A 14 -2.96 19.26 -17.08
CA ALA A 14 -4.42 19.33 -17.25
C ALA A 14 -4.91 19.62 -18.69
N PHE A 15 -4.04 20.07 -19.59
CA PHE A 15 -4.33 20.34 -21.01
C PHE A 15 -3.83 19.25 -21.98
N GLY A 16 -3.42 18.07 -21.50
CA GLY A 16 -3.02 16.95 -22.37
C GLY A 16 -1.60 17.03 -22.94
N VAL A 17 -0.79 18.01 -22.53
CA VAL A 17 0.61 18.17 -22.99
C VAL A 17 1.55 17.37 -22.08
N VAL A 18 2.38 16.52 -22.67
CA VAL A 18 3.43 15.74 -21.98
C VAL A 18 4.60 16.66 -21.62
N ILE A 19 4.89 16.82 -20.33
CA ILE A 19 5.93 17.74 -19.83
C ILE A 19 7.24 16.99 -19.50
N GLY A 20 7.18 15.67 -19.36
CA GLY A 20 8.38 14.87 -19.18
C GLY A 20 8.08 13.38 -19.10
N ILE A 21 9.10 12.59 -19.41
CA ILE A 21 9.11 11.14 -19.22
C ILE A 21 10.16 10.85 -18.14
N ILE A 22 9.73 10.25 -17.04
CA ILE A 22 10.65 9.76 -16.01
C ILE A 22 10.82 8.25 -16.14
N TRP A 23 12.07 7.82 -16.17
CA TRP A 23 12.45 6.41 -16.09
C TRP A 23 12.57 6.02 -14.62
N VAL A 24 11.55 5.35 -14.08
CA VAL A 24 11.58 4.88 -12.70
C VAL A 24 12.23 3.50 -12.68
N ALA A 25 13.42 3.41 -12.06
CA ALA A 25 14.03 2.13 -11.75
C ALA A 25 13.12 1.39 -10.76
N VAL A 26 12.64 0.20 -11.13
CA VAL A 26 12.00 -0.70 -10.17
C VAL A 26 13.15 -1.49 -9.52
N PRO A 27 13.57 -1.17 -8.27
CA PRO A 27 14.62 -1.94 -7.63
C PRO A 27 14.13 -3.36 -7.42
N ALA A 28 14.89 -4.33 -7.95
CA ALA A 28 14.66 -5.76 -7.74
C ALA A 28 14.76 -6.20 -6.25
N THR A 29 15.01 -5.26 -5.33
CA THR A 29 15.22 -5.50 -3.90
C THR A 29 13.97 -5.25 -3.04
N LEU A 30 12.80 -4.96 -3.63
CA LEU A 30 11.50 -5.15 -2.97
C LEU A 30 10.86 -6.50 -3.30
N ALA A 31 11.62 -7.42 -3.90
CA ALA A 31 11.35 -8.85 -3.83
C ALA A 31 11.64 -9.36 -2.41
N GLN A 32 10.85 -8.93 -1.42
CA GLN A 32 10.54 -9.81 -0.31
C GLN A 32 9.93 -11.08 -0.90
N PRO A 33 10.14 -12.27 -0.30
CA PRO A 33 10.00 -13.58 -0.93
C PRO A 33 8.52 -13.93 -1.21
N SER A 34 7.91 -13.25 -2.16
CA SER A 34 6.66 -13.65 -2.80
C SER A 34 6.94 -14.56 -4.01
N LEU A 35 8.21 -14.64 -4.45
CA LEU A 35 8.63 -15.44 -5.61
C LEU A 35 8.56 -16.97 -5.42
N ASN A 36 8.24 -17.46 -4.22
CA ASN A 36 7.96 -18.89 -3.98
C ASN A 36 6.48 -19.18 -3.65
N TYR A 37 5.62 -18.17 -3.52
CA TYR A 37 4.16 -18.36 -3.37
C TYR A 37 3.40 -18.23 -4.69
N GLN A 38 4.12 -18.18 -5.81
CA GLN A 38 3.65 -18.78 -7.05
C GLN A 38 3.66 -20.32 -6.91
N LEU A 39 3.13 -20.81 -5.78
CA LEU A 39 2.82 -22.21 -5.60
C LEU A 39 1.88 -22.58 -6.74
N GLN A 40 2.08 -23.79 -7.21
CA GLN A 40 1.28 -24.48 -8.21
C GLN A 40 -0.17 -24.70 -7.71
N ILE A 41 -0.88 -23.64 -7.29
CA ILE A 41 -2.28 -23.74 -6.84
C ILE A 41 -3.19 -24.13 -8.02
N SER A 42 -2.69 -24.00 -9.25
CA SER A 42 -3.45 -24.27 -10.47
C SER A 42 -3.62 -25.75 -10.84
N GLN A 43 -3.12 -26.72 -10.07
CA GLN A 43 -3.09 -28.14 -10.52
C GLN A 43 -3.78 -29.16 -9.61
N ARG A 44 -4.24 -28.82 -8.40
CA ARG A 44 -4.94 -29.79 -7.51
C ARG A 44 -6.04 -29.15 -6.65
N GLN A 45 -6.79 -28.23 -7.20
CA GLN A 45 -8.08 -27.84 -6.62
C GLN A 45 -9.08 -28.99 -6.86
N PRO A 46 -9.97 -29.33 -5.91
CA PRO A 46 -11.02 -30.32 -6.15
C PRO A 46 -11.79 -29.91 -7.43
N GLU A 47 -11.98 -30.86 -8.35
CA GLU A 47 -12.60 -30.59 -9.65
C GLU A 47 -13.92 -29.83 -9.47
N GLY A 48 -13.96 -28.56 -9.92
CA GLY A 48 -15.18 -27.77 -10.03
C GLY A 48 -15.40 -26.65 -9.00
N GLU A 49 -14.64 -26.55 -7.91
CA GLU A 49 -14.83 -25.47 -6.92
C GLU A 49 -13.71 -24.41 -6.98
N THR A 50 -13.99 -23.30 -7.65
CA THR A 50 -13.17 -22.08 -7.63
C THR A 50 -13.75 -21.09 -6.60
N PRO A 51 -13.34 -21.15 -5.32
CA PRO A 51 -13.83 -20.24 -4.30
C PRO A 51 -13.56 -18.79 -4.73
N GLN A 52 -14.60 -17.96 -4.67
CA GLN A 52 -14.58 -16.56 -5.09
C GLN A 52 -14.44 -15.60 -3.91
N SER A 53 -14.52 -16.11 -2.67
CA SER A 53 -14.50 -15.31 -1.46
C SER A 53 -13.73 -15.97 -0.32
N LEU A 54 -13.25 -15.16 0.63
CA LEU A 54 -12.60 -15.64 1.85
C LEU A 54 -13.55 -16.53 2.68
N SER A 55 -14.86 -16.20 2.71
CA SER A 55 -15.88 -17.05 3.36
C SER A 55 -16.01 -18.43 2.73
N GLU A 56 -15.91 -18.53 1.41
CA GLU A 56 -15.93 -19.82 0.71
C GLU A 56 -14.68 -20.64 1.01
N LEU A 57 -13.51 -20.00 1.12
CA LEU A 57 -12.29 -20.69 1.53
C LEU A 57 -12.40 -21.30 2.93
N TYR A 58 -13.01 -20.60 3.90
CA TYR A 58 -13.25 -21.18 5.22
C TYR A 58 -14.21 -22.37 5.16
N LYS A 59 -15.30 -22.26 4.40
CA LYS A 59 -16.25 -23.38 4.22
C LYS A 59 -15.56 -24.59 3.60
N LEU A 60 -14.71 -24.37 2.59
CA LEU A 60 -13.95 -25.43 1.93
C LEU A 60 -12.97 -26.10 2.90
N ARG A 61 -12.22 -25.31 3.69
CA ARG A 61 -11.33 -25.83 4.73
C ARG A 61 -12.08 -26.72 5.73
N ASP A 62 -13.24 -26.26 6.20
CA ASP A 62 -14.00 -26.97 7.22
C ASP A 62 -14.62 -28.26 6.67
N ARG A 63 -15.06 -28.25 5.40
CA ARG A 63 -15.47 -29.46 4.68
C ARG A 63 -14.32 -30.47 4.55
N LEU A 64 -13.15 -30.04 4.10
CA LEU A 64 -11.97 -30.90 3.95
C LEU A 64 -11.55 -31.54 5.29
N LYS A 65 -11.63 -30.78 6.39
CA LYS A 65 -11.39 -31.32 7.74
C LYS A 65 -12.39 -32.41 8.12
N LEU A 66 -13.67 -32.20 7.81
CA LEU A 66 -14.72 -33.16 8.10
C LEU A 66 -14.57 -34.44 7.26
N GLU A 67 -14.20 -34.32 5.99
CA GLU A 67 -13.88 -35.49 5.13
C GLU A 67 -12.68 -36.28 5.66
N LEU A 68 -11.64 -35.58 6.14
CA LEU A 68 -10.46 -36.22 6.75
C LEU A 68 -10.83 -36.96 8.05
N ASP A 69 -11.67 -36.37 8.89
CA ASP A 69 -12.17 -37.00 10.13
C ASP A 69 -13.05 -38.22 9.83
N GLN A 70 -13.90 -38.15 8.80
CA GLN A 70 -14.68 -39.30 8.34
C GLN A 70 -13.79 -40.45 7.86
N LEU A 71 -12.71 -40.15 7.13
CA LEU A 71 -11.71 -41.13 6.70
C LEU A 71 -10.94 -41.77 7.86
N ALA A 72 -10.75 -41.03 8.96
CA ALA A 72 -10.13 -41.56 10.17
C ALA A 72 -11.10 -42.43 10.99
N LYS A 73 -12.41 -42.15 10.92
CA LYS A 73 -13.47 -42.86 11.65
C LYS A 73 -13.93 -44.14 10.98
N THR A 74 -13.65 -44.35 9.68
CA THR A 74 -13.90 -45.63 9.02
C THR A 74 -13.07 -46.73 9.69
N PRO A 75 -13.69 -47.68 10.43
CA PRO A 75 -12.94 -48.70 11.14
C PRO A 75 -12.25 -49.62 10.15
N ASP A 76 -10.99 -49.97 10.43
CA ASP A 76 -10.29 -51.08 9.76
C ASP A 76 -11.18 -52.32 9.88
N THR A 77 -11.82 -52.72 8.78
CA THR A 77 -12.72 -53.89 8.76
C THR A 77 -12.20 -54.93 7.77
N PRO A 78 -12.50 -56.21 8.03
CA PRO A 78 -11.72 -57.18 8.80
C PRO A 78 -10.56 -57.78 7.96
N PHE A 79 -9.84 -58.75 8.53
CA PHE A 79 -8.65 -59.50 8.08
C PHE A 79 -8.50 -59.89 6.58
N PHE A 80 -9.48 -59.63 5.71
CA PHE A 80 -9.50 -59.89 4.27
C PHE A 80 -9.58 -58.61 3.41
N SER A 81 -9.12 -57.47 3.91
CA SER A 81 -9.05 -56.25 3.09
C SER A 81 -8.00 -56.40 1.98
N GLU A 82 -8.40 -56.25 0.73
CA GLU A 82 -7.45 -56.30 -0.39
C GLU A 82 -6.38 -55.20 -0.23
N PRO A 83 -5.07 -55.51 -0.34
CA PRO A 83 -3.98 -54.58 -0.07
C PRO A 83 -4.07 -53.26 -0.86
N TRP A 84 -4.70 -53.30 -2.05
CA TRP A 84 -4.91 -52.12 -2.88
C TRP A 84 -5.89 -51.12 -2.27
N LYS A 85 -6.89 -51.54 -1.49
CA LYS A 85 -7.86 -50.63 -0.83
C LYS A 85 -7.18 -49.72 0.19
N GLN A 86 -6.26 -50.28 0.99
CA GLN A 86 -5.45 -49.50 1.93
C GLN A 86 -4.53 -48.50 1.23
N HIS A 87 -4.02 -48.85 0.04
CA HIS A 87 -3.21 -47.93 -0.76
C HIS A 87 -4.03 -46.74 -1.28
N ILE A 88 -5.21 -47.01 -1.83
CA ILE A 88 -6.13 -45.95 -2.31
C ILE A 88 -6.57 -45.03 -1.16
N GLN A 89 -6.86 -45.58 0.02
CA GLN A 89 -7.25 -44.77 1.18
C GLN A 89 -6.11 -43.88 1.68
N ARG A 90 -4.87 -44.39 1.69
CA ARG A 90 -3.66 -43.60 1.98
C ARG A 90 -3.46 -42.48 0.96
N GLN A 91 -3.60 -42.76 -0.33
CA GLN A 91 -3.48 -41.74 -1.39
C GLN A 91 -4.56 -40.66 -1.29
N LYS A 92 -5.80 -41.05 -0.98
CA LYS A 92 -6.90 -40.10 -0.77
C LYS A 92 -6.64 -39.19 0.43
N SER A 93 -6.21 -39.76 1.56
CA SER A 93 -5.83 -38.99 2.76
C SER A 93 -4.70 -37.99 2.46
N GLN A 94 -3.63 -38.44 1.79
CA GLN A 94 -2.52 -37.55 1.39
C GLN A 94 -2.98 -36.40 0.49
N THR A 95 -3.90 -36.68 -0.45
CA THR A 95 -4.44 -35.68 -1.35
C THR A 95 -5.28 -34.63 -0.60
N LEU A 96 -6.13 -35.07 0.34
CA LEU A 96 -6.94 -34.17 1.18
C LEU A 96 -6.06 -33.30 2.09
N LEU A 97 -4.99 -33.86 2.65
CA LEU A 97 -4.01 -33.10 3.44
C LEU A 97 -3.34 -32.00 2.60
N GLN A 98 -2.91 -32.32 1.39
CA GLN A 98 -2.34 -31.32 0.47
C GLN A 98 -3.35 -30.23 0.09
N GLN A 99 -4.60 -30.61 -0.19
CA GLN A 99 -5.66 -29.65 -0.49
C GLN A 99 -5.94 -28.74 0.71
N LEU A 100 -6.01 -29.29 1.92
CA LEU A 100 -6.23 -28.53 3.15
C LEU A 100 -5.11 -27.54 3.41
N GLU A 101 -3.85 -27.95 3.19
CA GLU A 101 -2.68 -27.07 3.30
C GLU A 101 -2.77 -25.91 2.30
N ASN A 102 -3.04 -26.21 1.03
CA ASN A 102 -3.18 -25.20 -0.02
C ASN A 102 -4.31 -24.19 0.29
N VAL A 103 -5.46 -24.67 0.76
CA VAL A 103 -6.59 -23.81 1.16
C VAL A 103 -6.20 -22.94 2.37
N THR A 104 -5.47 -23.50 3.33
CA THR A 104 -5.02 -22.75 4.51
C THR A 104 -4.03 -21.64 4.14
N ILE A 105 -3.06 -21.92 3.26
CA ILE A 105 -2.15 -20.91 2.71
C ILE A 105 -2.94 -19.83 1.97
N ARG A 106 -3.93 -20.24 1.17
CA ARG A 106 -4.77 -19.29 0.43
C ARG A 106 -5.56 -18.39 1.37
N ILE A 107 -6.14 -18.92 2.44
CA ILE A 107 -6.82 -18.14 3.48
C ILE A 107 -5.88 -17.08 4.06
N GLN A 108 -4.66 -17.44 4.45
CA GLN A 108 -3.69 -16.50 5.02
C GLN A 108 -3.34 -15.36 4.05
N ILE A 109 -3.19 -15.68 2.75
CA ILE A 109 -2.96 -14.69 1.71
C ILE A 109 -4.13 -13.71 1.62
N GLU A 110 -5.36 -14.21 1.58
CA GLU A 110 -6.56 -13.38 1.46
C GLU A 110 -6.85 -12.57 2.73
N GLU A 111 -6.59 -13.12 3.92
CA GLU A 111 -6.65 -12.38 5.19
C GLU A 111 -5.66 -11.22 5.21
N ARG A 112 -4.41 -11.47 4.80
CA ARG A 112 -3.40 -10.41 4.69
C ARG A 112 -3.78 -9.36 3.67
N ALA A 113 -4.31 -9.78 2.51
CA ALA A 113 -4.80 -8.86 1.50
C ALA A 113 -5.93 -7.97 2.04
N LYS A 114 -6.86 -8.55 2.80
CA LYS A 114 -7.93 -7.81 3.48
C LYS A 114 -7.38 -6.82 4.52
N ASN A 115 -6.42 -7.23 5.34
CA ASN A 115 -5.81 -6.36 6.33
C ASN A 115 -5.11 -5.17 5.68
N ASN A 116 -4.32 -5.41 4.63
CA ASN A 116 -3.65 -4.36 3.86
C ASN A 116 -4.67 -3.40 3.22
N TRP A 117 -5.77 -3.94 2.68
CA TRP A 117 -6.87 -3.11 2.15
C TRP A 117 -7.46 -2.19 3.22
N ASP A 118 -7.82 -2.75 4.38
CA ASP A 118 -8.43 -2.01 5.48
C ASP A 118 -7.46 -0.97 6.07
N GLU A 119 -6.18 -1.32 6.23
CA GLU A 119 -5.13 -0.41 6.69
C GLU A 119 -4.92 0.76 5.71
N SER A 120 -4.85 0.45 4.41
CA SER A 120 -4.72 1.48 3.38
C SER A 120 -5.91 2.46 3.39
N ALA A 121 -7.13 1.97 3.57
CA ALA A 121 -8.32 2.81 3.70
C ALA A 121 -8.26 3.74 4.93
N LYS A 122 -7.72 3.25 6.06
CA LYS A 122 -7.51 4.08 7.26
C LYS A 122 -6.49 5.18 7.01
N LEU A 123 -5.33 4.85 6.43
CA LEU A 123 -4.29 5.80 6.09
C LEU A 123 -4.80 6.90 5.14
N ALA A 124 -5.52 6.50 4.09
CA ALA A 124 -6.17 7.43 3.16
C ALA A 124 -7.18 8.34 3.85
N THR A 125 -8.01 7.80 4.75
CA THR A 125 -8.98 8.60 5.52
C THR A 125 -8.28 9.65 6.36
N GLN A 126 -7.18 9.29 7.04
CA GLN A 126 -6.37 10.24 7.81
C GLN A 126 -5.73 11.29 6.89
N ALA A 127 -5.20 10.89 5.73
CA ALA A 127 -4.62 11.82 4.76
C ALA A 127 -5.63 12.87 4.28
N VAL A 128 -6.87 12.44 3.99
CA VAL A 128 -7.99 13.34 3.63
C VAL A 128 -8.32 14.30 4.77
N LEU A 129 -8.44 13.79 6.01
CA LEU A 129 -8.77 14.62 7.17
C LEU A 129 -7.73 15.70 7.38
N ILE A 130 -6.43 15.34 7.35
CA ILE A 130 -5.34 16.28 7.49
C ILE A 130 -5.39 17.31 6.36
N GLY A 131 -5.53 16.89 5.10
CA GLY A 131 -5.59 17.80 3.96
C GLY A 131 -6.76 18.79 4.06
N ARG A 132 -7.92 18.36 4.57
CA ARG A 132 -9.07 19.25 4.79
C ARG A 132 -8.81 20.28 5.89
N THR A 133 -8.02 19.95 6.90
CA THR A 133 -7.74 20.85 8.03
C THR A 133 -6.44 21.65 7.88
N ALA A 134 -5.56 21.27 6.96
CA ALA A 134 -4.21 21.79 6.79
C ALA A 134 -4.14 23.29 6.45
N LYS A 135 -5.19 23.88 5.85
CA LYS A 135 -5.17 25.26 5.35
C LYS A 135 -3.88 25.53 4.53
N ALA A 136 -3.10 26.55 4.87
CA ALA A 136 -1.83 26.90 4.23
C ALA A 136 -0.60 26.46 5.05
N ASP A 137 -0.74 25.48 5.96
CA ASP A 137 0.37 24.95 6.75
C ASP A 137 1.14 23.86 5.96
N PRO A 138 2.42 24.09 5.63
CA PRO A 138 3.22 23.10 4.91
C PRO A 138 3.41 21.78 5.68
N ALA A 139 3.50 21.82 7.00
CA ALA A 139 3.76 20.61 7.79
C ALA A 139 2.57 19.63 7.70
N SER A 140 1.35 20.16 7.80
CA SER A 140 0.12 19.38 7.63
C SER A 140 0.01 18.78 6.22
N TRP A 141 0.34 19.54 5.16
CA TRP A 141 0.31 19.02 3.79
C TRP A 141 1.38 17.96 3.53
N GLU A 142 2.57 18.10 4.11
CA GLU A 142 3.63 17.10 4.05
C GLU A 142 3.20 15.80 4.74
N GLN A 143 2.53 15.89 5.90
CA GLN A 143 1.97 14.74 6.57
C GLN A 143 0.87 14.05 5.74
N SER A 144 -0.03 14.83 5.12
CA SER A 144 -1.06 14.29 4.21
C SER A 144 -0.43 13.55 3.03
N GLN A 145 0.57 14.16 2.39
CA GLN A 145 1.33 13.56 1.28
C GLN A 145 1.98 12.24 1.71
N TYR A 146 2.63 12.22 2.87
CA TYR A 146 3.27 11.01 3.40
C TYR A 146 2.26 9.88 3.64
N LEU A 147 1.10 10.19 4.23
CA LEU A 147 0.04 9.19 4.46
C LEU A 147 -0.53 8.63 3.15
N TRP A 148 -0.66 9.45 2.11
CA TRP A 148 -1.05 8.97 0.78
C TRP A 148 -0.02 8.01 0.20
N HIS A 149 1.28 8.31 0.33
CA HIS A 149 2.34 7.40 -0.08
C HIS A 149 2.27 6.06 0.66
N LEU A 150 2.07 6.10 1.99
CA LEU A 150 1.90 4.88 2.78
C LEU A 150 0.67 4.09 2.32
N ALA A 151 -0.49 4.74 2.16
CA ALA A 151 -1.72 4.08 1.72
C ALA A 151 -1.54 3.36 0.37
N ILE A 152 -0.89 4.02 -0.61
CA ILE A 152 -0.56 3.44 -1.91
C ILE A 152 0.38 2.24 -1.76
N ASN A 153 1.43 2.38 -0.95
CA ASN A 153 2.39 1.31 -0.73
C ASN A 153 1.75 0.11 -0.05
N THR A 154 0.79 0.32 0.87
CA THR A 154 0.03 -0.76 1.50
C THR A 154 -0.87 -1.50 0.51
N LEU A 155 -1.54 -0.79 -0.42
CA LEU A 155 -2.31 -1.45 -1.49
C LEU A 155 -1.43 -2.30 -2.40
N ARG A 156 -0.22 -1.83 -2.72
CA ARG A 156 0.74 -2.56 -3.55
C ARG A 156 1.27 -3.84 -2.92
N GLN A 157 1.07 -4.04 -1.61
CA GLN A 157 1.39 -5.30 -0.95
C GLN A 157 0.30 -6.37 -1.13
N ILE A 158 -0.87 -6.03 -1.69
CA ILE A 158 -1.92 -7.00 -2.00
C ILE A 158 -1.47 -7.86 -3.18
N PRO A 159 -1.35 -9.20 -3.02
CA PRO A 159 -0.88 -10.07 -4.09
C PRO A 159 -1.83 -10.09 -5.29
N HIS A 160 -1.28 -10.15 -6.51
CA HIS A 160 -2.07 -10.21 -7.76
C HIS A 160 -3.03 -11.41 -7.83
N GLY A 161 -2.73 -12.49 -7.11
CA GLY A 161 -3.59 -13.66 -7.05
C GLY A 161 -4.80 -13.49 -6.12
N SER A 162 -4.84 -12.45 -5.27
CA SER A 162 -5.92 -12.24 -4.29
C SER A 162 -7.25 -11.85 -4.93
N PHE A 163 -8.36 -12.14 -4.26
CA PHE A 163 -9.68 -11.64 -4.63
C PHE A 163 -9.76 -10.10 -4.67
N LEU A 164 -8.89 -9.40 -3.92
CA LEU A 164 -8.86 -7.95 -3.86
C LEU A 164 -7.90 -7.30 -4.87
N ALA A 165 -7.17 -8.08 -5.66
CA ALA A 165 -6.10 -7.58 -6.52
C ALA A 165 -6.54 -6.46 -7.48
N ASN A 166 -7.58 -6.72 -8.28
CA ASN A 166 -8.07 -5.74 -9.25
C ASN A 166 -8.59 -4.47 -8.55
N ARG A 167 -9.32 -4.64 -7.45
CA ARG A 167 -9.83 -3.52 -6.67
C ARG A 167 -8.70 -2.69 -6.05
N ALA A 168 -7.62 -3.34 -5.60
CA ALA A 168 -6.42 -2.68 -5.08
C ALA A 168 -5.70 -1.86 -6.16
N ILE A 169 -5.64 -2.36 -7.39
CA ILE A 169 -5.08 -1.64 -8.54
C ILE A 169 -5.91 -0.39 -8.83
N ASP A 170 -7.23 -0.52 -8.96
CA ASP A 170 -8.13 0.61 -9.22
C ASP A 170 -8.02 1.67 -8.12
N LYS A 171 -8.01 1.24 -6.85
CA LYS A 171 -7.91 2.14 -5.70
C LYS A 171 -6.55 2.83 -5.61
N THR A 172 -5.49 2.18 -6.08
CA THR A 172 -4.16 2.79 -6.17
C THR A 172 -4.15 3.99 -7.12
N ILE A 173 -4.85 3.89 -8.26
CA ILE A 173 -4.96 4.99 -9.22
C ILE A 173 -5.70 6.18 -8.61
N GLU A 174 -6.79 5.93 -7.89
CA GLU A 174 -7.53 6.97 -7.16
C GLU A 174 -6.61 7.68 -6.14
N TYR A 175 -5.84 6.92 -5.37
CA TYR A 175 -4.95 7.48 -4.35
C TYR A 175 -3.78 8.25 -4.95
N GLN A 176 -3.30 7.86 -6.13
CA GLN A 176 -2.30 8.65 -6.86
C GLN A 176 -2.84 10.03 -7.23
N GLY A 177 -4.11 10.13 -7.64
CA GLY A 177 -4.76 11.42 -7.86
C GLY A 177 -4.78 12.31 -6.61
N ASN A 178 -5.16 11.74 -5.46
CA ASN A 178 -5.18 12.48 -4.20
C ASN A 178 -3.78 12.89 -3.73
N LEU A 179 -2.78 12.03 -3.95
CA LEU A 179 -1.38 12.35 -3.67
C LEU A 179 -0.90 13.54 -4.51
N THR A 180 -1.28 13.60 -5.79
CA THR A 180 -0.96 14.73 -6.66
C THR A 180 -1.54 16.04 -6.10
N VAL A 181 -2.80 16.00 -5.63
CA VAL A 181 -3.42 17.16 -4.99
C VAL A 181 -2.64 17.59 -3.73
N ALA A 182 -2.37 16.66 -2.81
CA ALA A 182 -1.61 16.96 -1.59
C ALA A 182 -0.21 17.52 -1.89
N THR A 183 0.44 17.01 -2.93
CA THR A 183 1.77 17.49 -3.37
C THR A 183 1.70 18.92 -3.90
N TYR A 184 0.67 19.23 -4.68
CA TYR A 184 0.45 20.57 -5.23
C TYR A 184 0.18 21.58 -4.10
N GLU A 185 -0.70 21.24 -3.17
CA GLU A 185 -1.03 22.11 -2.03
C GLU A 185 0.18 22.33 -1.11
N LEU A 186 1.02 21.31 -0.91
CA LEU A 186 2.29 21.47 -0.19
C LEU A 186 3.20 22.50 -0.86
N GLN A 187 3.31 22.46 -2.19
CA GLN A 187 4.14 23.42 -2.93
C GLN A 187 3.62 24.85 -2.77
N ILE A 188 2.29 25.03 -2.86
CA ILE A 188 1.66 26.33 -2.61
C ILE A 188 1.96 26.80 -1.20
N ALA A 189 1.69 25.97 -0.19
CA ALA A 189 1.90 26.31 1.21
C ALA A 189 3.36 26.73 1.49
N ARG A 190 4.34 25.98 0.96
CA ARG A 190 5.78 26.30 1.09
C ARG A 190 6.13 27.63 0.43
N SER A 191 5.60 27.90 -0.77
CA SER A 191 5.83 29.18 -1.45
C SER A 191 5.24 30.36 -0.69
N LEU A 192 4.03 30.22 -0.15
CA LEU A 192 3.38 31.25 0.66
C LEU A 192 4.17 31.53 1.92
N GLN A 193 4.60 30.48 2.64
CA GLN A 193 5.43 30.64 3.83
C GLN A 193 6.71 31.43 3.52
N LYS A 194 7.42 31.07 2.45
CA LYS A 194 8.63 31.78 2.03
C LYS A 194 8.37 33.26 1.76
N THR A 195 7.29 33.59 1.05
CA THR A 195 6.95 35.01 0.78
C THR A 195 6.63 35.78 2.05
N LEU A 196 5.99 35.16 3.04
CA LEU A 196 5.70 35.77 4.33
C LEU A 196 7.00 36.02 5.13
N GLU A 197 7.91 35.06 5.15
CA GLU A 197 9.22 35.19 5.80
C GLU A 197 10.04 36.32 5.16
N GLU A 198 10.09 36.40 3.83
CA GLU A 198 10.77 37.49 3.11
C GLU A 198 10.17 38.86 3.43
N GLN A 199 8.85 38.96 3.52
CA GLN A 199 8.18 40.22 3.89
C GLN A 199 8.46 40.63 5.33
N GLN A 200 8.49 39.68 6.26
CA GLN A 200 8.81 39.94 7.67
C GLN A 200 10.26 40.41 7.80
N GLN A 201 11.20 39.75 7.13
CA GLN A 201 12.61 40.17 7.11
C GLN A 201 12.78 41.58 6.53
N LYS A 202 12.08 41.91 5.44
CA LYS A 202 12.12 43.27 4.87
C LYS A 202 11.60 44.33 5.84
N LYS A 203 10.49 44.05 6.55
CA LYS A 203 9.92 44.97 7.55
C LYS A 203 10.87 45.16 8.74
N GLU A 204 11.49 44.08 9.20
CA GLU A 204 12.45 44.12 10.30
C GLU A 204 13.71 44.91 9.92
N LEU A 205 14.24 44.71 8.71
CA LEU A 205 15.36 45.50 8.19
C LEU A 205 15.03 46.98 8.10
N GLN A 206 13.84 47.33 7.58
CA GLN A 206 13.39 48.73 7.52
C GLN A 206 13.28 49.35 8.91
N ARG A 207 12.77 48.60 9.89
CA ARG A 207 12.69 49.05 11.29
C ARG A 207 14.09 49.31 11.87
N GLN A 208 15.01 48.39 11.68
CA GLN A 208 16.40 48.55 12.14
C GLN A 208 17.11 49.72 11.45
N GLU A 209 16.85 49.96 10.16
CA GLU A 209 17.36 51.14 9.46
C GLU A 209 16.78 52.45 10.01
N LEU A 210 15.50 52.49 10.35
CA LEU A 210 14.87 53.66 10.97
C LEU A 210 15.45 53.93 12.36
N GLU A 211 15.57 52.89 13.21
CA GLU A 211 16.17 53.01 14.54
C GLU A 211 17.62 53.49 14.46
N LYS A 212 18.42 52.99 13.52
CA LYS A 212 19.79 53.49 13.28
C LYS A 212 19.82 54.95 12.84
N LYS A 213 18.91 55.37 11.96
CA LYS A 213 18.81 56.77 11.52
C LYS A 213 18.42 57.70 12.66
N GLU A 214 17.53 57.27 13.54
CA GLU A 214 17.15 58.03 14.73
C GLU A 214 18.31 58.15 15.73
N GLN A 215 19.05 57.06 15.98
CA GLN A 215 20.24 57.09 16.82
C GLN A 215 21.31 58.06 16.29
N ALA A 216 21.59 58.00 14.99
CA ALA A 216 22.54 58.92 14.36
C ALA A 216 22.12 60.40 14.50
N ARG A 217 20.82 60.69 14.39
CA ARG A 217 20.29 62.04 14.64
C ARG A 217 20.49 62.47 16.09
N GLN A 218 20.17 61.60 17.05
CA GLN A 218 20.36 61.91 18.47
C GLN A 218 21.84 62.10 18.84
N GLU A 219 22.75 61.36 18.22
CA GLU A 219 24.20 61.55 18.43
C GLU A 219 24.68 62.89 17.88
N LEU A 220 24.22 63.30 16.69
CA LEU A 220 24.50 64.62 16.13
C LEU A 220 24.01 65.73 17.05
N GLU A 221 22.77 65.64 17.52
CA GLU A 221 22.19 66.62 18.46
C GLU A 221 22.99 66.71 19.77
N ARG A 222 23.58 65.61 20.25
CA ARG A 222 24.45 65.63 21.45
C ARG A 222 25.83 66.22 21.22
N GLN A 223 26.32 66.29 19.99
CA GLN A 223 27.63 66.87 19.67
C GLN A 223 27.56 68.39 19.45
N GLU A 224 26.37 68.94 19.21
CA GLU A 224 26.15 70.37 18.98
C GLU A 224 25.89 71.18 20.27
N PHE A 225 25.79 70.52 21.43
CA PHE A 225 25.64 71.12 22.77
C PHE A 225 26.85 70.81 23.66
#